data_AF-A0A8T7J4K3-F1
#
_entry.id   AF-A0A8T7J4K3-F1
#
_cell.length_a   1.000
_cell.length_b   1.000
_cell.length_c   1.000
_cell.angle_alpha   90.00
_cell.angle_beta   90.00
_cell.angle_gamma   90.00
#
_symmetry.space_group_name_H-M   'P 1'
#
loop_
_entity.id
_entity.type
_entity.pdbx_description
1 polymer ?
#
loop_
_entity_poly.entity_id
_entity_poly.type
_entity_poly.pdbx_seq_one_letter_code
_entity_poly.pdbx_strand_id
1 'polypeptide(L)'
;MYEQIISHESVSFSANVSATDLVNKFKDWADSNNERVTLAEARSVIGKLVKSMRIKAIGRSDRNGGKFYQFPDDDKLKVLFAKHLGHKSEEIFGI
;
A
#
# COMPACT_ATOMS: atom_id res chain seq x y z
N MET A 1 21.06 -32.34 -10.60
CA MET A 1 20.18 -32.91 -9.55
C MET A 1 20.29 -31.99 -8.32
N TYR A 2 19.70 -30.79 -8.31
CA TYR A 2 18.26 -30.48 -8.26
C TYR A 2 17.89 -29.30 -9.19
N GLU A 3 17.63 -29.60 -10.46
CA GLU A 3 17.10 -28.64 -11.46
C GLU A 3 15.56 -28.50 -11.37
N GLN A 4 14.96 -28.57 -10.17
CA GLN A 4 13.49 -28.67 -10.03
C GLN A 4 12.89 -27.86 -8.87
N ILE A 5 13.47 -26.71 -8.51
CA ILE A 5 12.83 -25.80 -7.53
C ILE A 5 12.46 -24.44 -8.13
N ILE A 6 12.96 -24.09 -9.32
CA ILE A 6 12.62 -22.82 -9.98
C ILE A 6 11.61 -23.07 -11.10
N SER A 7 10.60 -23.92 -10.84
CA SER A 7 9.37 -23.85 -11.60
C SER A 7 8.55 -22.69 -11.04
N HIS A 8 8.66 -21.54 -11.72
CA HIS A 8 7.47 -20.78 -12.07
C HIS A 8 6.63 -20.17 -10.92
N GLU A 9 7.27 -19.53 -9.94
CA GLU A 9 6.56 -18.54 -9.12
C GLU A 9 7.30 -17.21 -9.19
N SER A 10 6.73 -16.31 -10.00
CA SER A 10 7.12 -14.91 -10.12
C SER A 10 7.46 -14.33 -8.76
N VAL A 11 8.75 -14.03 -8.52
CA VAL A 11 9.19 -13.22 -7.39
C VAL A 11 8.70 -11.79 -7.64
N SER A 12 7.40 -11.57 -7.42
CA SER A 12 6.83 -10.25 -7.32
C SER A 12 7.29 -9.71 -5.98
N PHE A 13 8.31 -8.86 -6.00
CA PHE A 13 8.73 -8.06 -4.85
C PHE A 13 7.61 -7.07 -4.51
N SER A 14 6.52 -7.59 -3.97
CA SER A 14 5.50 -6.81 -3.31
C SER A 14 6.17 -6.06 -2.16
N ALA A 15 6.22 -4.73 -2.25
CA ALA A 15 6.86 -3.92 -1.23
C ALA A 15 6.05 -4.06 0.06
N ASN A 16 6.65 -4.72 1.06
CA ASN A 16 6.09 -4.77 2.41
C ASN A 16 6.33 -3.42 3.08
N VAL A 17 5.28 -2.63 3.22
CA VAL A 17 5.35 -1.32 3.86
C VAL A 17 4.78 -1.42 5.27
N SER A 18 5.55 -0.99 6.27
CA SER A 18 5.07 -0.85 7.64
C SER A 18 3.85 0.08 7.68
N ALA A 19 2.76 -0.37 8.31
CA ALA A 19 1.56 0.44 8.46
C ALA A 19 1.84 1.71 9.29
N THR A 20 2.73 1.61 10.28
CA THR A 20 3.15 2.75 11.10
C THR A 20 3.91 3.76 10.24
N ASP A 21 4.86 3.31 9.43
CA ASP A 21 5.67 4.20 8.60
C ASP A 21 4.83 4.88 7.53
N LEU A 22 3.88 4.16 6.92
CA LEU A 22 2.96 4.72 5.94
C LEU A 22 2.08 5.82 6.54
N VAL A 23 1.56 5.59 7.75
CA VAL A 23 0.75 6.58 8.49
C VAL A 23 1.58 7.80 8.85
N ASN A 24 2.80 7.62 9.34
CA ASN A 24 3.68 8.72 9.70
C ASN A 24 4.05 9.55 8.45
N LYS A 25 4.44 8.91 7.35
CA LYS A 25 4.72 9.60 6.07
C LYS A 25 3.53 10.40 5.55
N PHE A 26 2.32 9.83 5.64
CA PHE A 26 1.11 10.56 5.25
C PHE A 26 0.87 11.78 6.14
N LYS A 27 1.04 11.63 7.45
CA LYS A 27 0.91 12.74 8.39
C LYS A 27 1.95 13.83 8.12
N ASP A 28 3.21 13.46 7.92
CA ASP A 28 4.30 14.40 7.65
C ASP A 28 4.05 15.16 6.34
N TRP A 29 3.54 14.46 5.31
CA TRP A 29 3.11 15.08 4.06
C TRP A 29 1.94 16.05 4.30
N ALA A 30 0.91 15.65 5.06
CA ALA A 30 -0.25 16.50 5.36
C ALA A 30 0.19 17.79 6.10
N ASP A 31 1.01 17.65 7.14
CA ASP A 31 1.55 18.79 7.88
C ASP A 31 2.35 19.73 6.97
N SER A 32 3.17 19.17 6.07
CA SER A 32 3.95 19.94 5.08
C SER A 32 3.09 20.68 4.06
N ASN A 33 1.84 20.25 3.85
CA ASN A 33 0.86 20.88 2.96
C ASN A 33 -0.17 21.74 3.71
N ASN A 34 0.09 22.08 4.99
CA ASN A 34 -0.84 22.79 5.88
C ASN A 34 -2.20 22.08 6.09
N GLU A 35 -2.27 20.78 5.82
CA GLU A 35 -3.42 19.95 6.16
C GLU A 35 -3.26 19.42 7.58
N ARG A 36 -4.07 19.93 8.51
CA ARG A 36 -4.03 19.47 9.91
C ARG A 36 -4.74 18.12 10.03
N VAL A 37 -3.96 17.06 10.09
CA VAL A 37 -4.45 15.68 10.27
C VAL A 37 -3.88 15.10 11.56
N THR A 38 -4.75 14.68 12.48
CA THR A 38 -4.32 13.96 13.67
C THR A 38 -3.81 12.56 13.32
N LEU A 39 -2.96 11.98 14.17
CA LEU A 39 -2.44 10.63 13.93
C LEU A 39 -3.57 9.57 13.90
N ALA A 40 -4.67 9.79 14.61
CA ALA A 40 -5.84 8.91 14.57
C ALA A 40 -6.58 9.00 13.23
N GLU A 41 -6.77 10.22 12.71
CA GLU A 41 -7.34 10.46 11.37
C GLU A 41 -6.46 9.87 10.28
N ALA A 42 -5.14 10.07 10.35
CA ALA A 42 -4.17 9.49 9.42
C ALA A 42 -4.28 7.96 9.36
N ARG A 43 -4.37 7.28 10.51
CA ARG A 43 -4.59 5.82 10.56
C ARG A 43 -5.92 5.41 9.92
N SER A 44 -6.99 6.17 10.18
CA SER A 44 -8.32 5.90 9.63
C SER A 44 -8.35 6.06 8.11
N VAL A 45 -7.78 7.15 7.59
CA VAL A 45 -7.68 7.44 6.16
C VAL A 45 -6.88 6.37 5.45
N ILE A 46 -5.65 6.08 5.92
CA ILE A 46 -4.81 5.04 5.34
C ILE A 46 -5.49 3.68 5.41
N GLY A 47 -6.12 3.33 6.54
CA GLY A 47 -6.86 2.08 6.69
C GLY A 47 -8.02 1.92 5.71
N LYS A 48 -8.76 2.99 5.44
CA LYS A 48 -9.85 3.01 4.45
C LYS A 48 -9.29 2.88 3.03
N LEU A 49 -8.22 3.60 2.71
CA LEU A 49 -7.56 3.59 1.40
C LEU A 49 -7.01 2.21 1.04
N VAL A 50 -6.23 1.58 1.93
CA VAL A 50 -5.70 0.24 1.65
C VAL A 50 -6.82 -0.81 1.53
N LYS A 51 -7.91 -0.64 2.29
CA LYS A 51 -9.08 -1.52 2.19
C LYS A 51 -9.83 -1.32 0.87
N SER A 52 -10.02 -0.07 0.40
CA SER A 52 -10.69 0.21 -0.88
C SER A 52 -9.88 -0.32 -2.06
N MET A 53 -8.55 -0.20 -2.01
CA MET A 53 -7.62 -0.76 -2.99
C MET A 53 -7.39 -2.27 -2.85
N ARG A 54 -8.06 -2.94 -1.88
CA ARG A 54 -7.92 -4.39 -1.61
C ARG A 54 -6.48 -4.83 -1.32
N ILE A 55 -5.67 -3.95 -0.75
CA ILE A 55 -4.29 -4.23 -0.38
C ILE A 55 -4.28 -5.10 0.87
N LYS A 56 -3.51 -6.20 0.80
CA LYS A 56 -3.46 -7.19 1.87
C LYS A 56 -2.69 -6.64 3.06
N ALA A 57 -3.29 -6.76 4.24
CA ALA A 57 -2.61 -6.53 5.50
C ALA A 57 -2.03 -7.85 6.03
N ILE A 58 -0.78 -7.81 6.50
CA ILE A 58 -0.08 -8.94 7.11
C ILE A 58 0.34 -8.54 8.54
N GLY A 59 0.29 -9.50 9.46
CA GLY A 59 0.69 -9.31 10.85
C GLY A 59 -0.41 -8.73 11.73
N ARG A 60 -0.06 -8.51 13.00
CA ARG A 60 -0.93 -7.90 14.01
C ARG A 60 -0.21 -6.73 14.65
N SER A 61 -0.97 -5.70 15.04
CA SER A 61 -0.40 -4.48 15.62
C SER A 61 0.41 -4.70 16.90
N ASP A 62 0.23 -5.83 17.57
CA ASP A 62 0.82 -6.17 18.87
C ASP A 62 2.03 -7.12 18.80
N ARG A 63 2.46 -7.61 17.61
CA ARG A 63 3.55 -8.61 17.50
C ARG A 63 4.46 -8.39 16.28
N ASN A 64 5.73 -8.79 16.40
CA ASN A 64 6.74 -8.85 15.32
C ASN A 64 6.79 -7.61 14.41
N GLY A 65 7.10 -6.44 14.97
CA GLY A 65 7.28 -5.21 14.17
C GLY A 65 5.98 -4.57 13.67
N GLY A 66 4.81 -5.14 14.00
CA GLY A 66 3.50 -4.54 13.79
C GLY A 66 2.79 -5.03 12.52
N LYS A 67 1.86 -4.20 12.03
CA LYS A 67 1.07 -4.49 10.83
C LYS A 67 1.82 -3.99 9.59
N PHE A 68 1.86 -4.81 8.54
CA PHE A 68 2.43 -4.48 7.24
C PHE A 68 1.35 -4.51 6.17
N TYR A 69 1.52 -3.70 5.13
CA TYR A 69 0.74 -3.75 3.90
C TYR A 69 1.60 -4.30 2.78
N GLN A 70 1.10 -5.33 2.13
CA GLN A 70 1.75 -5.94 0.97
C GLN A 70 1.22 -5.27 -0.29
N PHE A 71 1.93 -4.26 -0.76
CA PHE A 71 1.56 -3.55 -1.98
C PHE A 71 1.85 -4.42 -3.21
N PRO A 72 0.98 -4.41 -4.24
CA PRO A 72 1.29 -5.05 -5.50
C PRO A 72 2.40 -4.29 -6.24
N ASP A 73 2.84 -4.82 -7.38
CA ASP A 73 3.71 -4.08 -8.31
C ASP A 73 3.11 -2.73 -8.74
N ASP A 74 3.99 -1.83 -9.19
CA ASP A 74 3.64 -0.44 -9.50
C ASP A 74 2.51 -0.31 -10.52
N ASP A 75 2.49 -1.16 -11.55
CA ASP A 75 1.48 -1.11 -12.60
C ASP A 75 0.10 -1.50 -12.06
N LYS A 76 0.01 -2.60 -11.29
CA LYS A 76 -1.24 -2.95 -10.60
C LYS A 76 -1.64 -1.91 -9.58
N LEU A 77 -0.70 -1.29 -8.88
CA LEU A 77 -0.99 -0.25 -7.91
C LEU A 77 -1.63 0.97 -8.58
N LYS A 78 -1.10 1.42 -9.73
CA LYS A 78 -1.68 2.50 -10.54
C LYS A 78 -3.10 2.17 -10.99
N VAL A 79 -3.35 0.94 -11.47
CA VAL A 79 -4.69 0.49 -11.87
C VAL A 79 -5.66 0.50 -10.69
N LEU A 80 -5.24 -0.02 -9.53
CA LEU A 80 -6.08 -0.03 -8.32
C LEU A 80 -6.38 1.37 -7.81
N PHE A 81 -5.39 2.27 -7.88
CA PHE A 81 -5.53 3.66 -7.48
C PHE A 81 -6.49 4.42 -8.42
N ALA A 82 -6.31 4.29 -9.74
CA ALA A 82 -7.22 4.92 -10.70
C ALA A 82 -8.66 4.42 -10.53
N LYS A 83 -8.84 3.10 -10.37
CA LYS A 83 -10.14 2.50 -10.07
C LYS A 83 -10.74 3.02 -8.76
N HIS A 84 -9.92 3.25 -7.73
CA HIS A 84 -10.38 3.83 -6.47
C HIS A 84 -10.93 5.25 -6.65
N LEU A 85 -10.34 6.03 -7.56
CA LEU A 85 -10.80 7.36 -7.93
C LEU A 85 -11.98 7.35 -8.92
N GLY A 86 -12.42 6.18 -9.39
CA GLY A 86 -13.50 6.05 -10.38
C GLY A 86 -13.06 6.29 -11.82
N HIS A 87 -11.76 6.28 -12.08
CA HIS A 87 -11.15 6.54 -13.37
C HIS A 87 -10.44 5.29 -13.92
N LYS A 88 -10.09 5.34 -15.20
CA LYS A 88 -9.18 4.36 -15.81
C LYS A 88 -7.72 4.77 -15.59
N SER A 89 -6.79 3.82 -15.64
CA SER A 89 -5.36 4.11 -15.44
C SER A 89 -4.82 5.07 -16.48
N GLU A 90 -5.32 4.98 -17.72
CA GLU A 90 -4.90 5.83 -18.84
C GLU A 90 -5.25 7.29 -18.59
N GLU A 91 -6.36 7.56 -17.90
CA GLU A 91 -6.86 8.93 -17.62
C GLU A 91 -6.00 9.67 -16.59
N ILE A 92 -5.39 8.94 -15.65
CA ILE A 92 -4.60 9.53 -14.56
C ILE A 92 -3.10 9.47 -14.85
N PHE A 93 -2.64 8.35 -15.40
CA PHE A 93 -1.22 8.05 -15.55
C PHE A 93 -0.76 7.97 -17.01
N GLY A 94 -1.68 8.06 -18.00
CA GLY A 94 -1.34 7.96 -19.41
C GLY A 94 -0.87 6.58 -19.86
N ILE A 95 -1.12 5.54 -19.04
CA ILE A 95 -0.72 4.14 -19.27
C ILE A 95 -1.90 3.17 -19.30
#